data_AF-A0A920N946-F1
#
_entry.id   AF-A0A920N946-F1
#
_cell.length_a   1.000
_cell.length_b   1.000
_cell.length_c   1.000
_cell.angle_alpha   90.00
_cell.angle_beta   90.00
_cell.angle_gamma   90.00
#
_symmetry.space_group_name_H-M   'P 1'
#
loop_
_entity.id
_entity.type
_entity.pdbx_description
1 polymer ?
#
loop_
_entity_poly.entity_id
_entity_poly.type
_entity_poly.pdbx_seq_one_letter_code
_entity_poly.pdbx_strand_id
1 'polypeptide(L)'
;MAFQQTLNAKLVTLIGAAVKDLKPAAISFGNGHCQFAANRRAPRGIGPYDHDVPVLRIASPDGRTLRAVIFGYACHNTVMSYYKWSGDYAGFAQLYLEGRHPGTTALFFAGCGADQNPLPRRKEELARKYGRMLGVAVDHVLDGPTTPISGRIATRFENIELAFDNLPKKKELLEIQKTGNRYRKAWAGNLLKQYDLYGRLLPTYPYPIQSWQIGTGLTWVALGGEVVVDYAVRLKRELGHGQGGRSVWVTGYANDVMAYIASERVLKEGGYEGETSMIYYQKPSKWRAGLENTIVKTVTALTADNRSQVARSFKLPGQLLFDGKSLAGWKKTKFGGEAEVIVRNGQMILQTGADMTGVTWNRDKPPPDWDYEVVLDAMRVEGHDFFCGLTFRVGKAPCSLILGGWGGGVCGLSSIDGFDASENDTTGYHEFQNGRWYRVRLRVTRQRITGWIDGKEILDQQLKGRKIGIRGEVDLSQPFGLSTLANHRSGPQSQNFRTLTDKEKAPKKKANSK
;
A
#
# COMPACT_ATOMS: atom_id res chain seq x y z
N MET A 1 32.13 2.25 -6.35
CA MET A 1 31.17 2.63 -7.41
C MET A 1 30.47 1.42 -8.02
N ALA A 2 31.17 0.34 -8.42
CA ALA A 2 30.54 -0.85 -9.02
C ALA A 2 29.38 -1.46 -8.17
N PHE A 3 29.59 -1.71 -6.88
CA PHE A 3 28.54 -2.28 -6.01
C PHE A 3 27.26 -1.43 -5.98
N GLN A 4 27.38 -0.11 -5.82
CA GLN A 4 26.24 0.81 -5.79
C GLN A 4 25.47 0.82 -7.11
N GLN A 5 26.18 0.87 -8.25
CA GLN A 5 25.55 0.81 -9.57
C GLN A 5 24.80 -0.51 -9.77
N THR A 6 25.41 -1.64 -9.41
CA THR A 6 24.76 -2.96 -9.47
C THR A 6 23.53 -3.03 -8.57
N LEU A 7 23.63 -2.54 -7.32
CA LEU A 7 22.51 -2.55 -6.39
C LEU A 7 21.34 -1.71 -6.91
N ASN A 8 21.60 -0.49 -7.40
CA ASN A 8 20.59 0.39 -7.96
C ASN A 8 19.85 -0.26 -9.14
N ALA A 9 20.60 -0.86 -10.08
CA ALA A 9 20.01 -1.56 -11.22
C ALA A 9 19.14 -2.76 -10.79
N LYS A 10 19.60 -3.53 -9.79
CA LYS A 10 18.83 -4.65 -9.23
C LYS A 10 17.54 -4.18 -8.56
N LEU A 11 17.57 -3.08 -7.80
CA LEU A 11 16.37 -2.53 -7.16
C LEU A 11 15.33 -2.07 -8.18
N VAL A 12 15.73 -1.35 -9.22
CA VAL A 12 14.81 -0.91 -10.29
C VAL A 12 14.21 -2.11 -11.03
N THR A 13 15.03 -3.12 -11.34
CA THR A 13 14.58 -4.35 -11.99
C THR A 13 13.58 -5.11 -11.11
N LEU A 14 13.88 -5.25 -9.81
CA LEU A 14 13.00 -5.91 -8.85
C LEU A 14 11.65 -5.20 -8.73
N ILE A 15 11.63 -3.87 -8.65
CA ILE A 15 10.39 -3.08 -8.61
C ILE A 15 9.59 -3.32 -9.89
N GLY A 16 10.24 -3.28 -11.06
CA GLY A 16 9.59 -3.56 -12.34
C GLY A 16 8.99 -4.98 -12.41
N ALA A 17 9.68 -5.98 -11.88
CA ALA A 17 9.18 -7.34 -11.80
C ALA A 17 7.96 -7.45 -10.85
N ALA A 18 8.02 -6.81 -9.67
CA ALA A 18 6.92 -6.81 -8.71
C ALA A 18 5.66 -6.13 -9.26
N VAL A 19 5.80 -5.03 -10.00
CA VAL A 19 4.67 -4.34 -10.65
C VAL A 19 4.05 -5.19 -11.77
N LYS A 20 4.85 -5.96 -12.50
CA LYS A 20 4.35 -6.87 -13.54
C LYS A 20 3.62 -8.09 -12.97
N ASP A 21 3.93 -8.47 -11.73
CA ASP A 21 3.31 -9.62 -11.05
C ASP A 21 2.21 -9.22 -10.03
N LEU A 22 1.53 -8.09 -10.26
CA LEU A 22 0.42 -7.66 -9.41
C LEU A 22 -0.72 -8.68 -9.44
N LYS A 23 -1.10 -9.16 -8.26
CA LYS A 23 -2.16 -10.16 -8.08
C LYS A 23 -3.07 -9.79 -6.90
N PRO A 24 -4.36 -10.14 -6.94
CA PRO A 24 -5.26 -9.94 -5.80
C PRO A 24 -4.78 -10.67 -4.56
N ALA A 25 -4.82 -10.02 -3.41
CA ALA A 25 -4.34 -10.61 -2.16
C ALA A 25 -5.28 -10.27 -1.00
N ALA A 26 -5.37 -11.20 -0.04
CA ALA A 26 -5.90 -10.95 1.29
C ALA A 26 -4.73 -10.61 2.22
N ILE A 27 -4.82 -9.49 2.93
CA ILE A 27 -3.80 -9.01 3.86
C ILE A 27 -4.34 -8.96 5.28
N SER A 28 -3.53 -9.39 6.23
CA SER A 28 -3.83 -9.31 7.66
C SER A 28 -2.55 -9.08 8.45
N PHE A 29 -2.64 -8.47 9.63
CA PHE A 29 -1.50 -8.26 10.50
C PHE A 29 -1.66 -8.96 11.85
N GLY A 30 -0.54 -9.23 12.49
CA GLY A 30 -0.44 -9.67 13.87
C GLY A 30 0.83 -9.13 14.52
N ASN A 31 0.98 -9.43 15.81
CA ASN A 31 2.17 -9.05 16.57
C ASN A 31 2.62 -10.24 17.42
N GLY A 32 3.85 -10.68 17.20
CA GLY A 32 4.53 -11.68 18.01
C GLY A 32 5.51 -11.03 18.97
N HIS A 33 6.35 -11.85 19.58
CA HIS A 33 7.33 -11.41 20.57
C HIS A 33 8.63 -12.20 20.46
N CYS A 34 9.77 -11.53 20.58
CA CYS A 34 11.09 -12.17 20.59
C CYS A 34 12.07 -11.41 21.47
N GLN A 35 12.95 -12.11 22.21
CA GLN A 35 13.72 -11.54 23.32
C GLN A 35 15.23 -11.76 23.24
N PHE A 36 15.84 -11.62 22.06
CA PHE A 36 17.31 -11.64 21.95
C PHE A 36 17.95 -10.25 21.79
N ALA A 37 17.15 -9.22 21.48
CA ALA A 37 17.60 -7.84 21.48
C ALA A 37 17.87 -7.37 22.91
N ALA A 38 19.07 -6.87 23.15
CA ALA A 38 19.50 -6.32 24.43
C ALA A 38 20.10 -4.93 24.25
N ASN A 39 19.79 -4.01 25.15
CA ASN A 39 20.31 -2.65 25.10
C ASN A 39 21.83 -2.70 25.31
N ARG A 40 22.59 -2.14 24.37
CA ARG A 40 24.06 -2.20 24.40
C ARG A 40 24.69 -1.04 25.16
N ARG A 41 23.89 -0.04 25.55
CA ARG A 41 24.32 1.11 26.35
C ARG A 41 24.50 0.69 27.82
N ALA A 42 25.25 1.47 28.60
CA ALA A 42 25.51 1.14 29.99
C ALA A 42 24.33 1.55 30.89
N PRO A 43 23.89 0.71 31.85
CA PRO A 43 24.34 -0.66 32.09
C PRO A 43 23.84 -1.63 31.00
N ARG A 44 24.76 -2.46 30.46
CA ARG A 44 24.47 -3.34 29.31
C ARG A 44 23.40 -4.36 29.64
N GLY A 45 22.47 -4.55 28.71
CA GLY A 45 21.33 -5.45 28.87
C GLY A 45 20.23 -4.88 29.76
N ILE A 46 20.25 -3.57 30.04
CA ILE A 46 19.20 -2.85 30.78
C ILE A 46 18.88 -1.56 30.02
N GLY A 47 17.59 -1.30 29.78
CA GLY A 47 17.15 -0.09 29.11
C GLY A 47 15.75 -0.24 28.52
N PRO A 48 15.31 0.72 27.69
CA PRO A 48 14.14 0.52 26.86
C PRO A 48 14.38 -0.59 25.84
N TYR A 49 13.29 -1.28 25.50
CA TYR A 49 13.24 -2.37 24.53
C TYR A 49 12.03 -2.22 23.62
N ASP A 50 12.17 -2.76 22.42
CA ASP A 50 11.05 -3.08 21.55
C ASP A 50 11.23 -4.54 21.11
N HIS A 51 10.58 -5.44 21.83
CA HIS A 51 10.63 -6.89 21.59
C HIS A 51 9.48 -7.39 20.69
N ASP A 52 8.64 -6.47 20.21
CA ASP A 52 7.56 -6.80 19.29
C ASP A 52 8.10 -7.37 17.98
N VAL A 53 7.39 -8.37 17.47
CA VAL A 53 7.59 -8.93 16.13
C VAL A 53 6.35 -8.60 15.32
N PRO A 54 6.27 -7.41 14.70
CA PRO A 54 5.19 -7.09 13.77
C PRO A 54 5.23 -8.05 12.57
N VAL A 55 4.07 -8.58 12.18
CA VAL A 55 3.92 -9.50 11.04
C VAL A 55 2.75 -9.05 10.15
N LEU A 56 2.98 -8.97 8.85
CA LEU A 56 1.96 -8.77 7.82
C LEU A 56 1.95 -10.02 6.93
N ARG A 57 0.82 -10.71 6.98
CA ARG A 57 0.51 -11.88 6.18
C ARG A 57 -0.09 -11.42 4.85
N ILE A 58 0.48 -11.88 3.73
CA ILE A 58 -0.02 -11.58 2.37
C ILE A 58 -0.33 -12.90 1.68
N ALA A 59 -1.61 -13.22 1.53
CA ALA A 59 -2.08 -14.49 0.97
C ALA A 59 -2.94 -14.28 -0.29
N SER A 60 -3.21 -15.37 -1.01
CA SER A 60 -4.26 -15.44 -2.02
C SER A 60 -5.63 -15.04 -1.43
N PRO A 61 -6.61 -14.61 -2.26
CA PRO A 61 -7.92 -14.20 -1.77
C PRO A 61 -8.70 -15.28 -1.02
N ASP A 62 -8.46 -16.56 -1.34
CA ASP A 62 -9.03 -17.72 -0.63
C ASP A 62 -8.29 -18.07 0.67
N GLY A 63 -7.18 -17.38 0.94
CA GLY A 63 -6.34 -17.57 2.12
C GLY A 63 -5.42 -18.79 2.08
N ARG A 64 -5.48 -19.63 1.04
CA ARG A 64 -4.78 -20.93 0.98
C ARG A 64 -3.29 -20.84 0.69
N THR A 65 -2.87 -19.88 -0.13
CA THR A 65 -1.46 -19.71 -0.51
C THR A 65 -0.90 -18.47 0.15
N LEU A 66 0.07 -18.65 1.04
CA LEU A 66 0.91 -17.55 1.53
C LEU A 66 1.86 -17.15 0.40
N ARG A 67 1.82 -15.87 -0.01
CA ARG A 67 2.67 -15.34 -1.09
C ARG A 67 3.86 -14.59 -0.54
N ALA A 68 3.63 -13.82 0.52
CA ALA A 68 4.68 -13.12 1.20
C ALA A 68 4.36 -12.95 2.69
N VAL A 69 5.42 -12.82 3.48
CA VAL A 69 5.35 -12.39 4.87
C VAL A 69 6.31 -11.23 5.07
N ILE A 70 5.80 -10.10 5.56
CA ILE A 70 6.63 -8.97 5.99
C ILE A 70 6.71 -9.02 7.50
N PHE A 71 7.90 -8.92 8.06
CA PHE A 71 8.10 -8.93 9.50
C PHE A 71 9.25 -8.00 9.92
N GLY A 72 9.24 -7.58 11.18
CA GLY A 72 10.26 -6.67 11.70
C GLY A 72 10.77 -7.05 13.08
N TYR A 73 11.95 -6.52 13.42
CA TYR A 73 12.52 -6.63 14.77
C TYR A 73 13.52 -5.50 15.05
N ALA A 74 13.48 -4.92 16.25
CA ALA A 74 14.34 -3.81 16.64
C ALA A 74 15.68 -4.30 17.21
N CYS A 75 16.57 -4.74 16.31
CA CYS A 75 17.90 -5.23 16.68
C CYS A 75 18.91 -5.04 15.54
N HIS A 76 20.18 -4.85 15.86
CA HIS A 76 21.24 -4.82 14.86
C HIS A 76 21.62 -6.20 14.33
N ASN A 77 21.70 -6.35 13.01
CA ASN A 77 22.32 -7.49 12.31
C ASN A 77 23.85 -7.51 12.48
N THR A 78 24.32 -7.74 13.72
CA THR A 78 25.73 -7.66 14.12
C THR A 78 26.20 -8.90 14.90
N VAL A 79 25.56 -10.06 14.64
CA VAL A 79 25.98 -11.32 15.26
C VAL A 79 27.30 -11.79 14.66
N MET A 80 27.50 -11.63 13.35
CA MET A 80 28.67 -12.16 12.66
C MET A 80 29.98 -11.39 12.94
N SER A 81 31.13 -12.06 12.77
CA SER A 81 32.47 -11.46 12.95
C SER A 81 33.49 -11.97 11.93
N TYR A 82 33.09 -12.06 10.66
CA TYR A 82 33.94 -12.48 9.54
C TYR A 82 33.74 -11.57 8.33
N TYR A 83 34.44 -11.84 7.23
CA TYR A 83 34.36 -11.07 5.97
C TYR A 83 33.57 -11.76 4.85
N LYS A 84 32.69 -12.71 5.16
CA LYS A 84 31.79 -13.35 4.17
C LYS A 84 30.47 -12.59 4.06
N TRP A 85 29.84 -12.66 2.88
CA TRP A 85 28.47 -12.18 2.69
C TRP A 85 27.49 -13.01 3.52
N SER A 86 26.60 -12.33 4.24
CA SER A 86 25.58 -12.96 5.09
C SER A 86 24.45 -11.99 5.35
N GLY A 87 23.22 -12.50 5.46
CA GLY A 87 22.07 -11.73 5.94
C GLY A 87 21.98 -11.64 7.47
N ASP A 88 22.97 -12.18 8.21
CA ASP A 88 22.98 -12.26 9.68
C ASP A 88 21.70 -12.96 10.20
N TYR A 89 21.26 -12.71 11.44
CA TYR A 89 20.07 -13.36 11.99
C TYR A 89 18.81 -13.10 11.15
N ALA A 90 18.67 -11.91 10.55
CA ALA A 90 17.50 -11.58 9.73
C ALA A 90 17.43 -12.46 8.48
N GLY A 91 18.56 -12.65 7.79
CA GLY A 91 18.65 -13.57 6.66
C GLY A 91 18.37 -15.02 7.06
N PHE A 92 18.85 -15.46 8.22
CA PHE A 92 18.50 -16.79 8.73
C PHE A 92 17.02 -16.93 9.11
N ALA A 93 16.36 -15.87 9.57
CA ALA A 93 14.91 -15.86 9.80
C ALA A 93 14.14 -15.96 8.47
N GLN A 94 14.57 -15.23 7.43
CA GLN A 94 13.99 -15.33 6.08
C GLN A 94 14.12 -16.77 5.54
N LEU A 95 15.33 -17.35 5.59
CA LEU A 95 15.56 -18.73 5.15
C LEU A 95 14.70 -19.75 5.91
N TYR A 96 14.51 -19.56 7.22
CA TYR A 96 13.64 -20.41 8.02
C TYR A 96 12.18 -20.34 7.54
N LEU A 97 11.66 -19.13 7.33
CA LEU A 97 10.28 -18.90 6.90
C LEU A 97 10.02 -19.39 5.48
N GLU A 98 10.93 -19.12 4.55
CA GLU A 98 10.85 -19.58 3.16
C GLU A 98 10.95 -21.10 3.05
N GLY A 99 11.74 -21.73 3.93
CA GLY A 99 11.82 -23.19 4.04
C GLY A 99 10.55 -23.83 4.61
N ARG A 100 9.84 -23.15 5.53
CA ARG A 100 8.60 -23.66 6.14
C ARG A 100 7.34 -23.36 5.33
N HIS A 101 7.37 -22.31 4.52
CA HIS A 101 6.26 -21.91 3.66
C HIS A 101 6.71 -21.85 2.20
N PRO A 102 6.86 -23.01 1.51
CA PRO A 102 7.32 -23.04 0.12
C PRO A 102 6.53 -22.12 -0.81
N GLY A 103 7.24 -21.34 -1.62
CA GLY A 103 6.63 -20.34 -2.52
C GLY A 103 6.33 -18.98 -1.88
N THR A 104 6.57 -18.83 -0.58
CA THR A 104 6.47 -17.53 0.12
C THR A 104 7.76 -16.74 -0.02
N THR A 105 7.67 -15.43 -0.22
CA THR A 105 8.80 -14.50 -0.05
C THR A 105 8.81 -13.92 1.36
N ALA A 106 9.90 -14.08 2.12
CA ALA A 106 10.02 -13.50 3.45
C ALA A 106 10.78 -12.17 3.40
N LEU A 107 10.18 -11.10 3.94
CA LEU A 107 10.69 -9.73 3.87
C LEU A 107 10.90 -9.16 5.27
N PHE A 108 12.15 -8.96 5.65
CA PHE A 108 12.51 -8.35 6.93
C PHE A 108 12.67 -6.83 6.82
N PHE A 109 12.16 -6.09 7.81
CA PHE A 109 12.54 -4.69 8.05
C PHE A 109 13.19 -4.51 9.43
N ALA A 110 14.19 -3.64 9.49
CA ALA A 110 14.84 -3.30 10.75
C ALA A 110 14.00 -2.29 11.55
N GLY A 111 13.63 -2.63 12.78
CA GLY A 111 13.01 -1.68 13.71
C GLY A 111 14.01 -0.64 14.21
N CYS A 112 13.57 0.24 15.13
CA CYS A 112 14.46 1.18 15.82
C CYS A 112 15.37 0.45 16.83
N GLY A 113 16.38 -0.25 16.33
CA GLY A 113 17.28 -1.10 17.11
C GLY A 113 18.72 -0.61 17.18
N ALA A 114 18.98 0.68 16.95
CA ALA A 114 20.36 1.18 16.83
C ALA A 114 21.17 1.05 18.14
N ASP A 115 20.51 1.05 19.29
CA ASP A 115 21.10 0.78 20.60
C ASP A 115 20.84 -0.66 21.09
N GLN A 116 20.36 -1.55 20.21
CA GLN A 116 19.98 -2.93 20.51
C GLN A 116 20.88 -3.93 19.78
N ASN A 117 21.59 -4.77 20.52
CA ASN A 117 22.41 -5.83 19.94
C ASN A 117 21.87 -7.23 20.32
N PRO A 118 22.10 -8.24 19.48
CA PRO A 118 22.00 -9.62 19.90
C PRO A 118 23.16 -9.94 20.84
N LEU A 119 22.86 -10.48 22.02
CA LEU A 119 23.86 -10.91 23.01
C LEU A 119 23.61 -12.37 23.44
N PRO A 120 24.65 -13.23 23.48
CA PRO A 120 26.02 -13.04 22.97
C PRO A 120 26.11 -12.94 21.42
N ARG A 121 27.31 -12.67 20.89
CA ARG A 121 27.57 -12.52 19.44
C ARG A 121 28.93 -13.10 19.03
N ARG A 122 29.28 -12.95 17.74
CA ARG A 122 30.53 -13.39 17.06
C ARG A 122 30.60 -14.86 16.63
N LYS A 123 29.47 -15.55 16.55
CA LYS A 123 29.41 -16.94 16.06
C LYS A 123 28.23 -17.13 15.12
N GLU A 124 28.43 -17.86 14.02
CA GLU A 124 27.37 -18.14 13.04
C GLU A 124 26.21 -18.92 13.66
N GLU A 125 26.51 -19.87 14.53
CA GLU A 125 25.52 -20.67 15.27
C GLU A 125 24.55 -19.78 16.06
N LEU A 126 25.04 -18.67 16.63
CA LEU A 126 24.20 -17.69 17.31
C LEU A 126 23.29 -16.97 16.32
N ALA A 127 23.79 -16.59 15.14
CA ALA A 127 22.97 -15.93 14.12
C ALA A 127 21.86 -16.86 13.62
N ARG A 128 22.16 -18.14 13.40
CA ARG A 128 21.18 -19.18 13.07
C ARG A 128 20.18 -19.38 14.20
N LYS A 129 20.63 -19.41 15.46
CA LYS A 129 19.76 -19.49 16.65
C LYS A 129 18.79 -18.31 16.71
N TYR A 130 19.28 -17.08 16.63
CA TYR A 130 18.44 -15.88 16.69
C TYR A 130 17.50 -15.78 15.47
N GLY A 131 17.97 -16.13 14.28
CA GLY A 131 17.14 -16.21 13.09
C GLY A 131 16.01 -17.22 13.25
N ARG A 132 16.28 -18.40 13.81
CA ARG A 132 15.23 -19.39 14.14
C ARG A 132 14.28 -18.89 15.22
N MET A 133 14.78 -18.22 16.27
CA MET A 133 13.92 -17.63 17.31
C MET A 133 12.94 -16.61 16.72
N LEU A 134 13.42 -15.74 15.83
CA LEU A 134 12.58 -14.75 15.16
C LEU A 134 11.60 -15.42 14.19
N GLY A 135 12.07 -16.37 13.38
CA GLY A 135 11.23 -17.12 12.44
C GLY A 135 10.10 -17.90 13.13
N VAL A 136 10.39 -18.57 14.25
CA VAL A 136 9.37 -19.26 15.07
C VAL A 136 8.35 -18.27 15.63
N ALA A 137 8.79 -17.08 16.07
CA ALA A 137 7.87 -16.06 16.55
C ALA A 137 6.93 -15.55 15.45
N VAL A 138 7.44 -15.41 14.22
CA VAL A 138 6.63 -15.06 13.04
C VAL A 138 5.63 -16.17 12.72
N ASP A 139 6.07 -17.43 12.69
CA ASP A 139 5.18 -18.57 12.43
C ASP A 139 4.06 -18.69 13.44
N HIS A 140 4.35 -18.48 14.72
CA HIS A 140 3.32 -18.49 15.75
C HIS A 140 2.22 -17.45 15.48
N VAL A 141 2.58 -16.29 14.91
CA VAL A 141 1.60 -15.28 14.48
C VAL A 141 0.84 -15.73 13.23
N LEU A 142 1.50 -16.40 12.28
CA LEU A 142 0.87 -16.90 11.05
C LEU A 142 -0.14 -18.03 11.32
N ASP A 143 0.12 -18.86 12.33
CA ASP A 143 -0.76 -19.94 12.78
C ASP A 143 -1.93 -19.45 13.66
N GLY A 144 -1.80 -18.25 14.21
CA GLY A 144 -2.78 -17.63 15.11
C GLY A 144 -3.81 -16.74 14.41
N PRO A 145 -4.78 -16.20 15.17
CA PRO A 145 -5.71 -15.20 14.65
C PRO A 145 -4.96 -13.92 14.27
N THR A 146 -5.19 -13.44 13.05
CA THR A 146 -4.66 -12.16 12.56
C THR A 146 -5.80 -11.19 12.29
N THR A 147 -5.50 -9.89 12.34
CA THR A 147 -6.47 -8.83 12.06
C THR A 147 -6.49 -8.52 10.57
N PRO A 148 -7.59 -8.78 9.83
CA PRO A 148 -7.70 -8.45 8.42
C PRO A 148 -7.55 -6.95 8.18
N ILE A 149 -6.80 -6.58 7.15
CA ILE A 149 -6.71 -5.19 6.70
C ILE A 149 -7.63 -5.03 5.49
N SER A 150 -8.50 -4.02 5.57
CA SER A 150 -9.32 -3.58 4.45
C SER A 150 -9.26 -2.05 4.33
N GLY A 151 -9.51 -1.55 3.13
CA GLY A 151 -9.55 -0.11 2.86
C GLY A 151 -8.37 0.38 2.02
N ARG A 152 -8.13 1.69 2.09
CA ARG A 152 -7.17 2.39 1.22
C ARG A 152 -5.78 2.40 1.83
N ILE A 153 -4.79 2.62 0.97
CA ILE A 153 -3.44 2.99 1.38
C ILE A 153 -3.30 4.51 1.21
N ALA A 154 -2.80 5.19 2.23
CA ALA A 154 -2.35 6.57 2.14
C ALA A 154 -0.88 6.65 2.58
N THR A 155 -0.10 7.45 1.88
CA THR A 155 1.32 7.66 2.20
C THR A 155 1.67 9.14 2.14
N ARG A 156 2.59 9.54 3.01
CA ARG A 156 3.22 10.86 3.03
C ARG A 156 4.71 10.72 3.26
N PHE A 157 5.46 11.62 2.67
CA PHE A 157 6.90 11.73 2.78
C PHE A 157 7.25 13.20 2.99
N GLU A 158 8.15 13.48 3.92
CA GLU A 158 8.65 14.82 4.19
C GLU A 158 10.13 14.74 4.56
N ASN A 159 10.92 15.72 4.09
CA ASN A 159 12.26 15.97 4.60
C ASN A 159 12.19 17.13 5.58
N ILE A 160 12.75 16.93 6.78
CA ILE A 160 12.92 18.00 7.76
C ILE A 160 14.40 18.32 7.96
N GLU A 161 14.73 19.57 8.27
CA GLU A 161 16.12 19.96 8.54
C GLU A 161 16.51 19.63 9.98
N LEU A 162 17.40 18.66 10.17
CA LEU A 162 18.00 18.37 11.48
C LEU A 162 19.30 19.15 11.65
N ALA A 163 19.36 20.00 12.68
CA ALA A 163 20.52 20.83 12.96
C ALA A 163 21.63 20.05 13.70
N PHE A 164 22.87 20.35 13.36
CA PHE A 164 24.03 19.97 14.17
C PHE A 164 24.13 20.90 15.39
N ASP A 165 24.59 20.33 16.50
CA ASP A 165 24.81 21.05 17.75
C ASP A 165 25.86 22.17 17.58
N ASN A 166 27.00 21.84 16.97
CA ASN A 166 28.10 22.76 16.74
C ASN A 166 28.74 22.55 15.35
N LEU A 167 29.36 23.60 14.80
CA LEU A 167 30.12 23.53 13.55
C LEU A 167 31.60 23.82 13.82
N PRO A 168 32.50 22.82 13.68
CA PRO A 168 33.93 23.03 13.89
C PRO A 168 34.51 24.12 12.98
N LYS A 169 35.40 24.94 13.54
CA LYS A 169 36.05 26.01 12.77
C LYS A 169 37.11 25.42 11.84
N LYS A 170 37.34 26.05 10.68
CA LYS A 170 38.36 25.63 9.70
C LYS A 170 39.74 25.45 10.35
N LYS A 171 40.14 26.34 11.27
CA LYS A 171 41.41 26.25 12.02
C LYS A 171 41.51 24.99 12.88
N GLU A 172 40.44 24.63 13.60
CA GLU A 172 40.40 23.44 14.45
C GLU A 172 40.50 22.16 13.60
N LEU A 173 39.80 22.14 12.46
CA LEU A 173 39.85 20.99 11.54
C LEU A 173 41.24 20.81 10.93
N LEU A 174 41.93 21.89 10.53
CA LEU A 174 43.31 21.81 10.04
C LEU A 174 44.26 21.21 11.08
N GLU A 175 44.07 21.56 12.35
CA GLU A 175 44.88 20.98 13.44
C GLU A 175 44.56 19.50 13.64
N ILE A 176 43.29 19.12 13.69
CA ILE A 176 42.86 17.73 13.82
C ILE A 176 43.33 16.87 12.63
N GLN A 177 43.39 17.44 11.42
CA GLN A 177 43.92 16.74 10.25
C GLN A 177 45.41 16.43 10.36
N LYS A 178 46.18 17.25 11.12
CA LYS A 178 47.61 17.01 11.39
C LYS A 178 47.82 16.03 12.54
N THR A 179 47.11 16.21 13.65
CA THR A 179 47.40 15.54 14.93
C THR A 179 46.46 14.39 15.29
N GLY A 180 45.29 14.30 14.67
CA GLY A 180 44.28 13.30 14.99
C GLY A 180 44.68 11.85 14.64
N ASN A 181 43.93 10.88 15.19
CA ASN A 181 44.02 9.50 14.72
C ASN A 181 43.47 9.36 13.29
N ARG A 182 43.66 8.20 12.65
CA ARG A 182 43.21 7.93 11.26
C ARG A 182 41.77 8.37 10.99
N TYR A 183 40.84 8.08 11.89
CA TYR A 183 39.42 8.41 11.72
C TYR A 183 39.15 9.90 11.85
N ARG A 184 39.76 10.56 12.85
CA ARG A 184 39.63 12.00 13.05
C ARG A 184 40.28 12.80 11.92
N LYS A 185 41.41 12.32 11.37
CA LYS A 185 42.06 12.91 10.20
C LYS A 185 41.16 12.83 8.96
N ALA A 186 40.54 11.67 8.72
CA ALA A 186 39.59 11.49 7.63
C ALA A 186 38.36 12.41 7.79
N TRP A 187 37.78 12.44 8.99
CA TRP A 187 36.68 13.32 9.37
C TRP A 187 37.00 14.80 9.13
N ALA A 188 38.12 15.28 9.66
CA ALA A 188 38.54 16.66 9.48
C ALA A 188 38.79 16.99 7.99
N GLY A 189 39.47 16.09 7.27
CA GLY A 189 39.70 16.24 5.84
C GLY A 189 38.39 16.31 5.03
N ASN A 190 37.37 15.54 5.38
CA ASN A 190 36.07 15.58 4.70
C ASN A 190 35.33 16.91 4.95
N LEU A 191 35.36 17.41 6.19
CA LEU A 191 34.73 18.70 6.52
C LEU A 191 35.50 19.88 5.89
N LEU A 192 36.82 19.81 5.79
CA LEU A 192 37.62 20.81 5.08
C LEU A 192 37.26 20.89 3.59
N LYS A 193 37.01 19.75 2.93
CA LYS A 193 36.50 19.74 1.55
C LYS A 193 35.17 20.48 1.41
N GLN A 194 34.28 20.39 2.40
CA GLN A 194 33.03 21.17 2.39
C GLN A 194 33.29 22.66 2.51
N TYR A 195 34.24 23.09 3.34
CA TYR A 195 34.66 24.49 3.37
C TYR A 195 35.21 24.97 2.03
N ASP A 196 35.99 24.14 1.34
CA ASP A 196 36.57 24.51 0.05
C ASP A 196 35.50 24.58 -1.05
N LEU A 197 34.45 23.75 -0.97
CA LEU A 197 33.33 23.74 -1.92
C LEU A 197 32.30 24.86 -1.66
N TYR A 198 31.94 25.11 -0.40
CA TYR A 198 30.80 25.96 -0.04
C TYR A 198 31.19 27.24 0.74
N GLY A 199 32.46 27.40 1.09
CA GLY A 199 32.94 28.47 1.97
C GLY A 199 32.55 28.29 3.45
N ARG A 200 31.73 27.28 3.79
CA ARG A 200 31.21 27.00 5.14
C ARG A 200 30.80 25.54 5.28
N LEU A 201 30.61 25.09 6.53
CA LEU A 201 29.90 23.82 6.80
C LEU A 201 28.38 24.03 6.71
N LEU A 202 27.68 23.00 6.24
CA LEU A 202 26.22 22.99 6.25
C LEU A 202 25.72 22.78 7.71
N PRO A 203 24.85 23.66 8.23
CA PRO A 203 24.40 23.61 9.62
C PRO A 203 23.36 22.51 9.89
N THR A 204 22.75 21.97 8.85
CA THR A 204 21.63 21.03 8.92
C THR A 204 21.80 19.90 7.92
N TYR A 205 20.99 18.85 8.08
CA TYR A 205 20.85 17.74 7.14
C TYR A 205 19.36 17.47 6.84
N PRO A 206 18.97 17.27 5.57
CA PRO A 206 17.60 16.93 5.20
C PRO A 206 17.30 15.47 5.60
N TYR A 207 16.50 15.30 6.65
CA TYR A 207 16.18 14.01 7.24
C TYR A 207 14.83 13.48 6.73
N PRO A 208 14.79 12.29 6.10
CA PRO A 208 13.58 11.73 5.54
C PRO A 208 12.68 11.07 6.59
N ILE A 209 11.40 11.42 6.56
CA ILE A 209 10.33 10.79 7.33
C ILE A 209 9.23 10.35 6.38
N GLN A 210 8.79 9.10 6.51
CA GLN A 210 7.66 8.58 5.77
C GLN A 210 6.62 7.96 6.71
N SER A 211 5.35 8.15 6.39
CA SER A 211 4.23 7.50 7.09
C SER A 211 3.31 6.86 6.06
N TRP A 212 2.91 5.62 6.34
CA TRP A 212 1.92 4.87 5.59
C TRP A 212 0.76 4.54 6.52
N GLN A 213 -0.46 4.70 6.03
CA GLN A 213 -1.66 4.13 6.62
C GLN A 213 -2.20 3.08 5.66
N ILE A 214 -2.24 1.83 6.10
CA ILE A 214 -2.72 0.68 5.32
C ILE A 214 -4.04 0.23 5.93
N GLY A 215 -5.14 0.54 5.23
CA GLY A 215 -6.48 0.37 5.76
C GLY A 215 -6.70 1.17 7.04
N THR A 216 -7.67 0.77 7.85
CA THR A 216 -7.96 1.44 9.14
C THR A 216 -7.09 0.93 10.30
N GLY A 217 -6.43 -0.21 10.12
CA GLY A 217 -5.75 -0.94 11.20
C GLY A 217 -4.25 -0.67 11.34
N LEU A 218 -3.51 -0.45 10.25
CA LEU A 218 -2.03 -0.42 10.30
C LEU A 218 -1.46 0.95 9.94
N THR A 219 -0.76 1.57 10.89
CA THR A 219 0.12 2.72 10.67
C THR A 219 1.56 2.22 10.60
N TRP A 220 2.30 2.56 9.55
CA TRP A 220 3.72 2.21 9.41
C TRP A 220 4.55 3.49 9.21
N VAL A 221 5.41 3.79 10.17
CA VAL A 221 6.35 4.91 10.17
C VAL A 221 7.73 4.41 9.75
N ALA A 222 8.35 5.10 8.80
CA ALA A 222 9.70 4.82 8.34
C ALA A 222 10.59 6.04 8.54
N LEU A 223 11.70 5.83 9.24
CA LEU A 223 12.64 6.85 9.70
C LEU A 223 14.03 6.58 9.11
N GLY A 224 14.69 7.63 8.63
CA GLY A 224 16.08 7.54 8.16
C GLY A 224 17.10 7.30 9.28
N GLY A 225 18.29 6.83 8.90
CA GLY A 225 19.40 6.64 9.83
C GLY A 225 19.25 5.45 10.76
N GLU A 226 20.21 5.32 11.69
CA GLU A 226 20.20 4.28 12.71
C GLU A 226 19.45 4.81 13.94
N VAL A 227 18.14 4.54 13.99
CA VAL A 227 17.24 5.10 15.01
C VAL A 227 17.24 4.27 16.29
N VAL A 228 17.43 4.92 17.44
CA VAL A 228 17.40 4.27 18.77
C VAL A 228 15.97 3.92 19.20
N VAL A 229 15.85 2.94 20.09
CA VAL A 229 14.57 2.31 20.45
C VAL A 229 13.53 3.24 21.06
N ASP A 230 13.96 4.33 21.70
CA ASP A 230 13.08 5.34 22.33
C ASP A 230 12.02 5.86 21.36
N TYR A 231 12.36 6.05 20.08
CA TYR A 231 11.43 6.50 19.05
C TYR A 231 10.30 5.50 18.83
N ALA A 232 10.61 4.20 18.74
CA ALA A 232 9.60 3.16 18.56
C ALA A 232 8.67 3.11 19.78
N VAL A 233 9.22 3.08 21.00
CA VAL A 233 8.45 3.07 22.25
C VAL A 233 7.53 4.29 22.34
N ARG A 234 8.06 5.48 22.06
CA ARG A 234 7.32 6.73 22.11
C ARG A 234 6.21 6.80 21.06
N LEU A 235 6.53 6.51 19.80
CA LEU A 235 5.57 6.59 18.69
C LEU A 235 4.48 5.53 18.82
N LYS A 236 4.79 4.31 19.26
CA LYS A 236 3.77 3.28 19.54
C LYS A 236 2.78 3.76 20.59
N ARG A 237 3.27 4.35 21.70
CA ARG A 237 2.42 4.93 22.74
C ARG A 237 1.57 6.08 22.21
N GLU A 238 2.19 7.07 21.56
CA GLU A 238 1.50 8.29 21.12
C GLU A 238 0.53 8.07 19.96
N LEU A 239 0.76 7.08 19.10
CA LEU A 239 -0.09 6.77 17.96
C LEU A 239 -1.16 5.70 18.26
N GLY A 240 -1.21 5.16 19.49
CA GLY A 240 -2.23 4.23 19.96
C GLY A 240 -2.02 2.78 19.51
N HIS A 241 -0.78 2.28 19.56
CA HIS A 241 -0.48 0.86 19.32
C HIS A 241 -1.29 -0.04 20.28
N GLY A 242 -1.94 -1.07 19.73
CA GLY A 242 -2.79 -2.00 20.50
C GLY A 242 -4.17 -1.44 20.87
N GLN A 243 -4.46 -0.16 20.57
CA GLN A 243 -5.73 0.47 20.93
C GLN A 243 -6.71 0.47 19.76
N GLY A 244 -7.95 0.04 19.99
CA GLY A 244 -9.02 0.07 18.99
C GLY A 244 -8.72 -0.73 17.72
N GLY A 245 -8.00 -1.85 17.86
CA GLY A 245 -7.59 -2.70 16.73
C GLY A 245 -6.49 -2.09 15.85
N ARG A 246 -5.76 -1.08 16.34
CA ARG A 246 -4.66 -0.44 15.60
C ARG A 246 -3.31 -1.06 15.91
N SER A 247 -2.47 -1.14 14.89
CA SER A 247 -1.05 -1.46 15.00
C SER A 247 -0.20 -0.33 14.44
N VAL A 248 0.97 -0.16 15.03
CA VAL A 248 1.91 0.94 14.75
C VAL A 248 3.28 0.31 14.62
N TRP A 249 3.83 0.37 13.42
CA TRP A 249 5.16 -0.15 13.11
C TRP A 249 6.12 1.01 12.93
N VAL A 250 7.33 0.87 13.45
CA VAL A 250 8.36 1.90 13.34
C VAL A 250 9.64 1.27 12.84
N THR A 251 10.06 1.68 11.66
CA THR A 251 11.24 1.18 10.94
C THR A 251 12.33 2.23 10.96
N GLY A 252 13.56 1.82 11.25
CA GLY A 252 14.76 2.62 11.02
C GLY A 252 15.38 2.29 9.66
N TYR A 253 16.54 2.88 9.34
CA TYR A 253 17.31 2.60 8.12
C TYR A 253 16.53 2.81 6.82
N ALA A 254 15.47 3.64 6.84
CA ALA A 254 14.60 3.84 5.69
C ALA A 254 14.98 5.09 4.91
N ASN A 255 14.94 5.01 3.58
CA ASN A 255 15.19 6.10 2.62
C ASN A 255 16.63 6.65 2.59
N ASP A 256 17.29 6.83 3.74
CA ASP A 256 18.67 7.29 3.86
C ASP A 256 19.30 6.78 5.18
N VAL A 257 20.63 6.65 5.25
CA VAL A 257 21.39 6.27 6.44
C VAL A 257 22.54 7.25 6.67
N MET A 258 22.21 8.40 7.24
CA MET A 258 23.15 9.51 7.39
C MET A 258 23.97 9.49 8.68
N ALA A 259 23.41 8.96 9.77
CA ALA A 259 24.01 8.83 11.10
C ALA A 259 23.10 8.02 12.03
N TYR A 260 23.53 7.83 13.28
CA TYR A 260 22.64 7.49 14.39
C TYR A 260 21.66 8.63 14.65
N ILE A 261 20.41 8.28 14.94
CA ILE A 261 19.36 9.22 15.35
C ILE A 261 19.08 8.98 16.83
N ALA A 262 19.72 9.79 17.66
CA ALA A 262 19.60 9.73 19.11
C ALA A 262 18.27 10.35 19.59
N SER A 263 17.73 9.82 20.70
CA SER A 263 16.69 10.47 21.49
C SER A 263 17.30 11.55 22.39
N GLU A 264 16.48 12.39 23.02
CA GLU A 264 16.99 13.37 24.00
C GLU A 264 17.70 12.68 25.17
N ARG A 265 17.21 11.50 25.58
CA ARG A 265 17.86 10.66 26.59
C ARG A 265 19.27 10.25 26.13
N VAL A 266 19.38 9.69 24.92
CA VAL A 266 20.66 9.21 24.38
C VAL A 266 21.63 10.37 24.11
N LEU A 267 21.14 11.54 23.68
CA LEU A 267 21.96 12.74 23.54
C LEU A 267 22.53 13.22 24.87
N LYS A 268 21.71 13.21 25.94
CA LYS A 268 22.13 13.60 27.29
C LYS A 268 23.16 12.64 27.87
N GLU A 269 22.96 11.34 27.67
CA GLU A 269 23.90 10.30 28.10
C GLU A 269 25.22 10.30 27.30
N GLY A 270 25.21 10.79 26.05
CA GLY A 270 26.36 10.79 25.16
C GLY A 270 26.76 9.39 24.67
N GLY A 271 28.07 9.17 24.49
CA GLY A 271 28.63 7.89 24.07
C GLY A 271 28.63 7.67 22.56
N TYR A 272 28.45 6.43 22.10
CA TYR A 272 28.59 6.11 20.68
C TYR A 272 27.45 6.70 19.83
N GLU A 273 26.21 6.32 20.11
CA GLU A 273 25.03 6.75 19.36
C GLU A 273 24.74 8.25 19.56
N GLY A 274 24.94 8.76 20.77
CA GLY A 274 24.59 10.14 21.14
C GLY A 274 25.63 11.19 20.77
N GLU A 275 26.88 10.80 20.47
CA GLU A 275 27.95 11.79 20.32
C GLU A 275 29.05 11.37 19.33
N THR A 276 29.78 10.30 19.63
CA THR A 276 31.05 10.01 18.96
C THR A 276 30.92 9.33 17.60
N SER A 277 29.77 8.71 17.29
CA SER A 277 29.55 8.02 16.01
C SER A 277 29.63 8.96 14.80
N MET A 278 29.33 10.25 14.99
CA MET A 278 29.34 11.29 13.95
C MET A 278 30.67 11.41 13.22
N ILE A 279 31.77 11.07 13.87
CA ILE A 279 33.10 11.03 13.26
C ILE A 279 33.13 10.01 12.11
N TYR A 280 32.53 8.83 12.31
CA TYR A 280 32.51 7.76 11.30
C TYR A 280 31.54 8.05 10.16
N TYR A 281 30.40 8.70 10.45
CA TYR A 281 29.44 9.18 9.44
C TYR A 281 29.85 10.51 8.77
N GLN A 282 31.03 11.03 9.12
CA GLN A 282 31.59 12.24 8.53
C GLN A 282 30.71 13.50 8.73
N LYS A 283 30.05 13.60 9.90
CA LYS A 283 29.12 14.70 10.24
C LYS A 283 29.77 15.72 11.20
N PRO A 284 29.41 17.02 11.16
CA PRO A 284 30.08 18.07 11.93
C PRO A 284 30.09 17.89 13.43
N SER A 285 28.99 17.43 14.02
CA SER A 285 28.87 17.15 15.45
C SER A 285 27.67 16.23 15.71
N LYS A 286 27.40 15.94 16.98
CA LYS A 286 26.10 15.40 17.40
C LYS A 286 24.94 16.29 16.94
N TRP A 287 23.75 15.71 16.87
CA TRP A 287 22.53 16.47 16.60
C TRP A 287 22.25 17.46 17.73
N ARG A 288 21.66 18.60 17.37
CA ARG A 288 21.15 19.57 18.34
C ARG A 288 19.97 18.98 19.11
N ALA A 289 19.90 19.24 20.41
CA ALA A 289 18.76 18.89 21.24
C ALA A 289 17.44 19.47 20.68
N GLY A 290 16.35 18.75 20.86
CA GLY A 290 15.03 19.05 20.28
C GLY A 290 14.72 18.29 18.99
N LEU A 291 15.66 17.49 18.45
CA LEU A 291 15.42 16.68 17.25
C LEU A 291 14.29 15.68 17.47
N GLU A 292 14.20 15.07 18.65
CA GLU A 292 13.26 13.98 18.91
C GLU A 292 11.83 14.49 18.78
N ASN A 293 11.55 15.63 19.43
CA ASN A 293 10.27 16.30 19.35
C ASN A 293 9.95 16.78 17.92
N THR A 294 10.94 17.23 17.17
CA THR A 294 10.75 17.66 15.78
C THR A 294 10.33 16.50 14.89
N ILE A 295 11.02 15.36 15.01
CA ILE A 295 10.69 14.11 14.30
C ILE A 295 9.30 13.63 14.69
N VAL A 296 9.01 13.51 15.99
CA VAL A 296 7.72 13.00 16.48
C VAL A 296 6.55 13.89 16.06
N LYS A 297 6.69 15.21 16.14
CA LYS A 297 5.66 16.15 15.66
C LYS A 297 5.36 15.95 14.17
N THR A 298 6.40 15.79 13.36
CA THR A 298 6.27 15.54 11.92
C THR A 298 5.57 14.21 11.67
N VAL A 299 6.00 13.13 12.31
CA VAL A 299 5.35 11.80 12.22
C VAL A 299 3.87 11.87 12.59
N THR A 300 3.53 12.57 13.67
CA THR A 300 2.15 12.74 14.13
C THR A 300 1.31 13.50 13.10
N ALA A 301 1.85 14.58 12.52
CA ALA A 301 1.16 15.34 11.46
C ALA A 301 0.92 14.49 10.21
N LEU A 302 1.95 13.80 9.71
CA LEU A 302 1.85 12.93 8.53
C LEU A 302 0.85 11.78 8.77
N THR A 303 0.88 11.19 9.95
CA THR A 303 -0.01 10.09 10.34
C THR A 303 -1.46 10.56 10.49
N ALA A 304 -1.68 11.74 11.08
CA ALA A 304 -3.01 12.33 11.18
C ALA A 304 -3.61 12.60 9.80
N ASP A 305 -2.83 13.19 8.88
CA ASP A 305 -3.31 13.39 7.50
C ASP A 305 -3.60 12.05 6.82
N ASN A 306 -2.69 11.09 6.86
CA ASN A 306 -2.90 9.75 6.29
C ASN A 306 -4.16 9.07 6.83
N ARG A 307 -4.36 9.07 8.16
CA ARG A 307 -5.57 8.54 8.80
C ARG A 307 -6.82 9.28 8.31
N SER A 308 -6.76 10.60 8.16
CA SER A 308 -7.86 11.37 7.58
C SER A 308 -8.15 10.97 6.14
N GLN A 309 -7.13 10.70 5.31
CA GLN A 309 -7.30 10.30 3.91
C GLN A 309 -7.91 8.91 3.78
N VAL A 310 -7.56 7.98 4.66
CA VAL A 310 -8.12 6.62 4.66
C VAL A 310 -9.52 6.61 5.28
N ALA A 311 -9.78 7.43 6.30
CA ALA A 311 -11.09 7.56 6.94
C ALA A 311 -12.11 8.30 6.06
N ARG A 312 -11.65 9.16 5.14
CA ARG A 312 -12.52 9.72 4.10
C ARG A 312 -13.11 8.55 3.31
N SER A 313 -14.43 8.42 3.39
CA SER A 313 -15.16 7.60 2.44
C SER A 313 -14.70 8.00 1.05
N PHE A 314 -14.48 7.01 0.19
CA PHE A 314 -14.19 7.26 -1.20
C PHE A 314 -15.44 7.88 -1.82
N LYS A 315 -15.56 9.20 -1.68
CA LYS A 315 -16.55 10.00 -2.40
C LYS A 315 -16.05 10.06 -3.83
N LEU A 316 -16.39 9.03 -4.59
CA LEU A 316 -16.87 9.34 -5.93
C LEU A 316 -17.95 10.40 -5.72
N PRO A 317 -17.89 11.55 -6.41
CA PRO A 317 -18.97 12.52 -6.30
C PRO A 317 -20.29 11.77 -6.49
N GLY A 318 -21.34 12.10 -5.71
CA GLY A 318 -22.69 11.52 -5.83
C GLY A 318 -23.10 10.46 -4.77
N GLN A 319 -24.21 9.75 -5.04
CA GLN A 319 -24.90 8.81 -4.14
C GLN A 319 -24.28 7.40 -4.19
N LEU A 320 -23.90 6.87 -3.02
CA LEU A 320 -23.43 5.48 -2.87
C LEU A 320 -24.56 4.47 -3.15
N LEU A 321 -24.26 3.49 -3.99
CA LEU A 321 -25.21 2.45 -4.40
C LEU A 321 -25.02 1.14 -3.65
N PHE A 322 -23.79 0.84 -3.25
CA PHE A 322 -23.46 -0.35 -2.48
C PHE A 322 -22.52 0.05 -1.35
N ASP A 323 -22.91 -0.26 -0.11
CA ASP A 323 -22.22 0.16 1.11
C ASP A 323 -21.08 -0.79 1.54
N GLY A 324 -20.90 -1.91 0.83
CA GLY A 324 -19.94 -2.97 1.18
C GLY A 324 -20.39 -3.86 2.34
N LYS A 325 -21.56 -3.61 2.93
CA LYS A 325 -22.03 -4.29 4.15
C LYS A 325 -23.27 -5.14 3.90
N SER A 326 -24.18 -4.68 3.04
CA SER A 326 -25.46 -5.35 2.81
C SER A 326 -25.98 -5.13 1.39
N LEU A 327 -27.02 -5.88 1.01
CA LEU A 327 -27.77 -5.65 -0.23
C LEU A 327 -28.84 -4.55 -0.09
N ALA A 328 -28.72 -3.64 0.90
CA ALA A 328 -29.70 -2.58 1.09
C ALA A 328 -29.89 -1.74 -0.18
N GLY A 329 -31.15 -1.60 -0.60
CA GLY A 329 -31.52 -0.93 -1.84
C GLY A 329 -31.39 -1.77 -3.11
N TRP A 330 -31.11 -3.06 -2.98
CA TRP A 330 -31.05 -4.06 -4.05
C TRP A 330 -31.97 -5.24 -3.74
N LYS A 331 -32.56 -5.83 -4.78
CA LYS A 331 -33.23 -7.13 -4.71
C LYS A 331 -32.51 -8.12 -5.60
N LYS A 332 -32.45 -9.39 -5.20
CA LYS A 332 -31.95 -10.47 -6.05
C LYS A 332 -32.90 -10.61 -7.25
N THR A 333 -32.34 -10.62 -8.45
CA THR A 333 -33.11 -10.71 -9.70
C THR A 333 -33.48 -12.17 -9.97
N LYS A 334 -34.77 -12.43 -10.21
CA LYS A 334 -35.31 -13.79 -10.40
C LYS A 334 -35.27 -14.23 -11.86
N PHE A 335 -34.09 -14.61 -12.35
CA PHE A 335 -33.92 -15.03 -13.74
C PHE A 335 -34.47 -16.42 -14.05
N GLY A 336 -34.83 -17.22 -13.04
CA GLY A 336 -35.34 -18.59 -13.24
C GLY A 336 -34.23 -19.66 -13.22
N GLY A 337 -33.03 -19.28 -12.80
CA GLY A 337 -31.83 -20.12 -12.72
C GLY A 337 -30.68 -19.44 -11.98
N GLU A 338 -30.96 -18.35 -11.26
CA GLU A 338 -29.98 -17.55 -10.53
C GLU A 338 -29.40 -18.28 -9.33
N ALA A 339 -28.14 -17.99 -9.03
CA ALA A 339 -27.50 -18.44 -7.80
C ALA A 339 -27.57 -17.38 -6.69
N GLU A 340 -26.93 -17.67 -5.57
CA GLU A 340 -26.94 -16.78 -4.43
C GLU A 340 -26.11 -15.51 -4.70
N VAL A 341 -26.64 -14.35 -4.28
CA VAL A 341 -25.88 -13.11 -4.14
C VAL A 341 -25.55 -12.92 -2.66
N ILE A 342 -24.26 -12.86 -2.33
CA ILE A 342 -23.75 -12.72 -0.96
C ILE A 342 -22.93 -11.45 -0.80
N VAL A 343 -22.85 -10.89 0.41
CA VAL A 343 -21.91 -9.80 0.72
C VAL A 343 -20.80 -10.33 1.62
N ARG A 344 -19.55 -10.20 1.19
CA ARG A 344 -18.38 -10.67 1.95
C ARG A 344 -17.20 -9.73 1.72
N ASN A 345 -16.49 -9.36 2.79
CA ASN A 345 -15.27 -8.54 2.73
C ASN A 345 -15.43 -7.22 1.95
N GLY A 346 -16.57 -6.54 2.06
CA GLY A 346 -16.80 -5.30 1.32
C GLY A 346 -17.26 -5.49 -0.14
N GLN A 347 -17.54 -6.72 -0.58
CA GLN A 347 -17.85 -7.07 -1.96
C GLN A 347 -19.23 -7.71 -2.07
N MET A 348 -20.01 -7.35 -3.09
CA MET A 348 -21.25 -8.04 -3.46
C MET A 348 -20.89 -9.16 -4.43
N ILE A 349 -20.92 -10.42 -4.02
CA ILE A 349 -20.54 -11.55 -4.86
C ILE A 349 -21.80 -12.18 -5.48
N LEU A 350 -21.91 -12.12 -6.81
CA LEU A 350 -22.89 -12.83 -7.62
C LEU A 350 -22.29 -14.21 -7.93
N GLN A 351 -22.89 -15.28 -7.41
CA GLN A 351 -22.43 -16.65 -7.67
C GLN A 351 -22.88 -17.16 -9.04
N THR A 352 -22.22 -18.22 -9.48
CA THR A 352 -22.51 -18.91 -10.73
C THR A 352 -23.91 -19.54 -10.70
N GLY A 353 -24.84 -18.97 -11.47
CA GLY A 353 -26.15 -19.55 -11.76
C GLY A 353 -26.12 -20.47 -12.98
N ALA A 354 -27.25 -21.13 -13.25
CA ALA A 354 -27.43 -21.94 -14.45
C ALA A 354 -27.39 -21.07 -15.72
N ASP A 355 -28.06 -19.91 -15.67
CA ASP A 355 -28.11 -18.95 -16.78
C ASP A 355 -27.56 -17.59 -16.37
N MET A 356 -28.25 -16.88 -15.48
CA MET A 356 -27.85 -15.55 -15.04
C MET A 356 -28.08 -15.35 -13.54
N THR A 357 -27.17 -14.61 -12.92
CA THR A 357 -27.31 -14.13 -11.54
C THR A 357 -27.20 -12.62 -11.55
N GLY A 358 -28.01 -11.93 -10.74
CA GLY A 358 -27.98 -10.48 -10.69
C GLY A 358 -28.74 -9.85 -9.52
N VAL A 359 -28.62 -8.53 -9.46
CA VAL A 359 -29.39 -7.68 -8.55
C VAL A 359 -30.03 -6.54 -9.31
N THR A 360 -31.24 -6.19 -8.91
CA THR A 360 -32.02 -5.08 -9.48
C THR A 360 -32.26 -4.01 -8.43
N TRP A 361 -32.33 -2.76 -8.87
CA TRP A 361 -32.69 -1.61 -8.07
C TRP A 361 -33.95 -1.86 -7.24
N ASN A 362 -33.86 -1.61 -5.94
CA ASN A 362 -34.96 -1.75 -5.00
C ASN A 362 -34.97 -0.60 -3.99
N ARG A 363 -35.04 0.63 -4.50
CA ARG A 363 -35.18 1.86 -3.72
C ARG A 363 -36.42 2.62 -4.17
N ASP A 364 -37.02 3.37 -3.25
CA ASP A 364 -38.25 4.13 -3.51
C ASP A 364 -38.07 5.18 -4.62
N LYS A 365 -36.89 5.82 -4.67
CA LYS A 365 -36.56 6.76 -5.73
C LYS A 365 -36.00 6.01 -6.94
N PRO A 366 -36.54 6.23 -8.15
CA PRO A 366 -35.98 5.62 -9.35
C PRO A 366 -34.58 6.18 -9.65
N PRO A 367 -33.75 5.43 -10.39
CA PRO A 367 -32.48 5.95 -10.89
C PRO A 367 -32.72 7.13 -11.86
N PRO A 368 -31.78 8.08 -11.98
CA PRO A 368 -31.93 9.24 -12.87
C PRO A 368 -32.15 8.84 -14.34
N ASP A 369 -32.97 9.63 -15.04
CA ASP A 369 -33.27 9.44 -16.46
C ASP A 369 -32.11 9.90 -17.36
N TRP A 370 -31.46 11.00 -16.99
CA TRP A 370 -30.44 11.68 -17.81
C TRP A 370 -29.36 12.32 -16.94
N ASP A 371 -28.26 12.68 -17.60
CA ASP A 371 -27.21 13.56 -17.09
C ASP A 371 -26.57 13.05 -15.79
N TYR A 372 -26.24 11.77 -15.80
CA TYR A 372 -25.61 11.08 -14.68
C TYR A 372 -24.40 10.26 -15.11
N GLU A 373 -23.58 9.91 -14.13
CA GLU A 373 -22.46 9.00 -14.29
C GLU A 373 -22.52 7.91 -13.21
N VAL A 374 -22.25 6.67 -13.63
CA VAL A 374 -22.10 5.49 -12.78
C VAL A 374 -20.63 5.12 -12.76
N VAL A 375 -20.13 4.81 -11.57
CA VAL A 375 -18.79 4.24 -11.41
C VAL A 375 -18.87 3.02 -10.52
N LEU A 376 -18.30 1.92 -10.99
CA LEU A 376 -18.18 0.68 -10.22
C LEU A 376 -16.85 -0.02 -10.47
N ASP A 377 -16.37 -0.76 -9.48
CA ASP A 377 -15.27 -1.70 -9.65
C ASP A 377 -15.87 -3.08 -9.85
N ALA A 378 -15.52 -3.80 -10.92
CA ALA A 378 -16.00 -5.16 -11.18
C ALA A 378 -14.83 -6.10 -11.44
N MET A 379 -15.00 -7.37 -11.08
CA MET A 379 -14.00 -8.42 -11.28
C MET A 379 -14.69 -9.70 -11.71
N ARG A 380 -14.15 -10.36 -12.73
CA ARG A 380 -14.46 -11.75 -13.04
C ARG A 380 -13.59 -12.63 -12.15
N VAL A 381 -14.15 -13.32 -11.16
CA VAL A 381 -13.36 -14.22 -10.30
C VAL A 381 -13.01 -15.49 -11.07
N GLU A 382 -13.98 -16.04 -11.79
CA GLU A 382 -13.87 -17.24 -12.62
C GLU A 382 -14.85 -17.18 -13.80
N GLY A 383 -14.68 -18.05 -14.79
CA GLY A 383 -15.50 -18.15 -16.01
C GLY A 383 -14.92 -17.47 -17.25
N HIS A 384 -15.66 -17.53 -18.36
CA HIS A 384 -15.22 -17.07 -19.67
C HIS A 384 -16.14 -16.08 -20.39
N ASP A 385 -17.35 -15.79 -19.94
CA ASP A 385 -18.27 -14.81 -20.55
C ASP A 385 -18.44 -13.54 -19.68
N PHE A 386 -19.53 -12.77 -19.86
CA PHE A 386 -19.66 -11.45 -19.27
C PHE A 386 -19.82 -11.51 -17.76
N PHE A 387 -18.97 -10.76 -17.07
CA PHE A 387 -18.95 -10.62 -15.61
C PHE A 387 -19.58 -9.31 -15.13
N CYS A 388 -19.98 -8.45 -16.06
CA CYS A 388 -20.68 -7.20 -15.77
C CYS A 388 -21.63 -6.86 -16.92
N GLY A 389 -22.90 -7.20 -16.74
CA GLY A 389 -24.03 -6.62 -17.47
C GLY A 389 -24.61 -5.48 -16.62
N LEU A 390 -24.32 -4.24 -16.98
CA LEU A 390 -24.86 -3.06 -16.30
C LEU A 390 -26.09 -2.57 -17.06
N THR A 391 -27.28 -2.75 -16.49
CA THR A 391 -28.53 -2.20 -17.02
C THR A 391 -28.79 -0.82 -16.43
N PHE A 392 -29.15 0.15 -17.27
CA PHE A 392 -29.32 1.55 -16.88
C PHE A 392 -30.35 2.29 -17.76
N ARG A 393 -30.74 3.50 -17.35
CA ARG A 393 -31.75 4.30 -18.05
C ARG A 393 -31.14 5.33 -19.01
N VAL A 394 -31.74 5.46 -20.18
CA VAL A 394 -31.47 6.50 -21.18
C VAL A 394 -32.79 7.20 -21.44
N GLY A 395 -33.08 8.19 -20.60
CA GLY A 395 -34.42 8.74 -20.47
C GLY A 395 -35.41 7.72 -19.91
N LYS A 396 -36.42 7.39 -20.71
CA LYS A 396 -37.39 6.34 -20.39
C LYS A 396 -37.01 4.96 -20.94
N ALA A 397 -36.05 4.90 -21.88
CA ALA A 397 -35.61 3.64 -22.47
C ALA A 397 -34.57 2.95 -21.56
N PRO A 398 -34.59 1.61 -21.46
CA PRO A 398 -33.50 0.86 -20.87
C PRO A 398 -32.33 0.71 -21.86
N CYS A 399 -31.12 0.57 -21.34
CA CYS A 399 -29.93 0.18 -22.09
C CYS A 399 -29.04 -0.69 -21.20
N SER A 400 -28.18 -1.52 -21.80
CA SER A 400 -27.21 -2.31 -21.04
C SER A 400 -25.81 -2.23 -21.64
N LEU A 401 -24.82 -2.07 -20.77
CA LEU A 401 -23.40 -2.20 -21.09
C LEU A 401 -22.98 -3.63 -20.73
N ILE A 402 -22.43 -4.35 -21.70
CA ILE A 402 -21.89 -5.70 -21.52
C ILE A 402 -20.38 -5.63 -21.52
N LEU A 403 -19.74 -6.23 -20.50
CA LEU A 403 -18.29 -6.36 -20.41
C LEU A 403 -17.87 -7.83 -20.35
N GLY A 404 -17.19 -8.29 -21.40
CA GLY A 404 -16.68 -9.64 -21.54
C GLY A 404 -17.68 -10.62 -22.13
N GLY A 405 -18.63 -10.17 -22.95
CA GLY A 405 -19.62 -11.04 -23.60
C GLY A 405 -19.05 -11.90 -24.73
N TRP A 406 -19.88 -12.79 -25.29
CA TRP A 406 -19.57 -13.63 -26.47
C TRP A 406 -18.27 -14.41 -26.33
N GLY A 407 -18.16 -15.19 -25.25
CA GLY A 407 -16.94 -15.96 -24.98
C GLY A 407 -15.78 -15.13 -24.43
N GLY A 408 -16.04 -13.92 -23.91
CA GLY A 408 -15.14 -13.27 -22.96
C GLY A 408 -14.49 -11.98 -23.40
N GLY A 409 -14.60 -11.62 -24.67
CA GLY A 409 -13.85 -10.52 -25.26
C GLY A 409 -14.67 -9.30 -25.63
N VAL A 410 -15.98 -9.44 -25.83
CA VAL A 410 -16.81 -8.36 -26.38
C VAL A 410 -17.25 -7.38 -25.28
N CYS A 411 -17.11 -6.10 -25.59
CA CYS A 411 -17.62 -4.98 -24.80
C CYS A 411 -18.47 -4.08 -25.68
N GLY A 412 -19.63 -3.64 -25.20
CA GLY A 412 -20.47 -2.72 -25.96
C GLY A 412 -21.82 -2.46 -25.31
N LEU A 413 -22.61 -1.58 -25.95
CA LEU A 413 -24.01 -1.36 -25.59
C LEU A 413 -24.89 -2.37 -26.32
N SER A 414 -25.85 -2.98 -25.62
CA SER A 414 -26.80 -3.91 -26.25
C SER A 414 -27.87 -3.16 -27.05
N SER A 415 -28.35 -3.82 -28.11
CA SER A 415 -29.60 -3.50 -28.82
C SER A 415 -29.69 -2.03 -29.30
N ILE A 416 -28.62 -1.54 -29.91
CA ILE A 416 -28.61 -0.24 -30.63
C ILE A 416 -29.17 -0.47 -32.03
N ASP A 417 -30.27 0.19 -32.37
CA ASP A 417 -31.02 -0.03 -33.61
C ASP A 417 -31.47 -1.49 -33.82
N GLY A 418 -31.59 -2.26 -32.73
CA GLY A 418 -31.94 -3.68 -32.74
C GLY A 418 -30.74 -4.63 -32.83
N PHE A 419 -29.52 -4.11 -33.00
CA PHE A 419 -28.29 -4.91 -33.10
C PHE A 419 -27.61 -5.11 -31.76
N ASP A 420 -27.11 -6.32 -31.53
CA ASP A 420 -26.43 -6.72 -30.32
C ASP A 420 -25.08 -6.01 -30.11
N ALA A 421 -24.55 -6.07 -28.89
CA ALA A 421 -23.27 -5.42 -28.53
C ALA A 421 -22.06 -5.98 -29.30
N SER A 422 -22.21 -7.11 -29.97
CA SER A 422 -21.23 -7.70 -30.89
C SER A 422 -21.38 -7.25 -32.35
N GLU A 423 -22.49 -6.58 -32.69
CA GLU A 423 -22.91 -6.34 -34.07
C GLU A 423 -23.18 -4.86 -34.37
N ASN A 424 -23.02 -3.98 -33.39
CA ASN A 424 -23.30 -2.55 -33.54
C ASN A 424 -22.05 -1.67 -33.42
N ASP A 425 -22.22 -0.38 -33.71
CA ASP A 425 -21.12 0.60 -33.77
C ASP A 425 -20.35 0.80 -32.45
N THR A 426 -20.86 0.26 -31.34
CA THR A 426 -20.19 0.31 -30.02
C THR A 426 -19.34 -0.92 -29.72
N THR A 427 -19.31 -1.91 -30.63
CA THR A 427 -18.58 -3.16 -30.46
C THR A 427 -17.08 -2.87 -30.28
N GLY A 428 -16.55 -3.29 -29.14
CA GLY A 428 -15.13 -3.26 -28.83
C GLY A 428 -14.67 -4.60 -28.27
N TYR A 429 -13.36 -4.83 -28.33
CA TYR A 429 -12.75 -6.01 -27.74
C TYR A 429 -11.82 -5.63 -26.59
N HIS A 430 -11.97 -6.32 -25.46
CA HIS A 430 -11.13 -6.16 -24.30
C HIS A 430 -10.83 -7.51 -23.66
N GLU A 431 -9.56 -7.79 -23.41
CA GLU A 431 -9.15 -9.00 -22.73
C GLU A 431 -9.36 -8.86 -21.21
N PHE A 432 -10.19 -9.73 -20.64
CA PHE A 432 -10.44 -9.75 -19.20
C PHE A 432 -9.74 -10.93 -18.53
N GLN A 433 -8.71 -10.61 -17.76
CA GLN A 433 -8.06 -11.54 -16.83
C GLN A 433 -8.95 -11.84 -15.62
N ASN A 434 -9.09 -13.12 -15.29
CA ASN A 434 -9.76 -13.57 -14.08
C ASN A 434 -8.97 -13.13 -12.84
N GLY A 435 -9.69 -12.76 -11.78
CA GLY A 435 -9.15 -12.18 -10.56
C GLY A 435 -8.73 -10.71 -10.68
N ARG A 436 -8.72 -10.08 -11.87
CA ARG A 436 -8.36 -8.66 -11.97
C ARG A 436 -9.56 -7.75 -11.70
N TRP A 437 -9.36 -6.70 -10.91
CA TRP A 437 -10.33 -5.62 -10.76
C TRP A 437 -10.26 -4.65 -11.94
N TYR A 438 -11.43 -4.30 -12.47
CA TYR A 438 -11.62 -3.33 -13.55
C TYR A 438 -12.44 -2.16 -13.05
N ARG A 439 -11.92 -0.95 -13.22
CA ARG A 439 -12.63 0.28 -12.91
C ARG A 439 -13.54 0.66 -14.07
N VAL A 440 -14.84 0.46 -13.91
CA VAL A 440 -15.85 0.78 -14.93
C VAL A 440 -16.46 2.14 -14.64
N ARG A 441 -16.51 3.00 -15.65
CA ARG A 441 -17.23 4.28 -15.63
C ARG A 441 -18.17 4.35 -16.82
N LEU A 442 -19.42 4.73 -16.59
CA LEU A 442 -20.43 4.95 -17.62
C LEU A 442 -21.05 6.33 -17.42
N ARG A 443 -21.17 7.11 -18.48
CA ARG A 443 -21.81 8.42 -18.47
C ARG A 443 -22.96 8.45 -19.47
N VAL A 444 -24.11 8.92 -18.99
CA VAL A 444 -25.33 9.09 -19.81
C VAL A 444 -25.70 10.56 -19.82
N THR A 445 -25.74 11.14 -21.01
CA THR A 445 -26.19 12.51 -21.25
C THR A 445 -27.33 12.48 -22.25
N ARG A 446 -28.05 13.59 -22.40
CA ARG A 446 -29.07 13.71 -23.46
C ARG A 446 -28.54 13.53 -24.88
N GLN A 447 -27.23 13.68 -25.10
CA GLN A 447 -26.62 13.63 -26.43
C GLN A 447 -25.95 12.30 -26.74
N ARG A 448 -25.38 11.65 -25.72
CA ARG A 448 -24.51 10.48 -25.89
C ARG A 448 -24.39 9.62 -24.64
N ILE A 449 -23.98 8.38 -24.86
CA ILE A 449 -23.51 7.43 -23.84
C ILE A 449 -22.01 7.24 -24.04
N THR A 450 -21.22 7.33 -22.97
CA THR A 450 -19.77 7.09 -23.03
C THR A 450 -19.34 6.14 -21.91
N GLY A 451 -18.41 5.23 -22.22
CA GLY A 451 -17.93 4.20 -21.28
C GLY A 451 -16.41 4.14 -21.21
N TRP A 452 -15.87 3.83 -20.03
CA TRP A 452 -14.44 3.68 -19.79
C TRP A 452 -14.14 2.46 -18.91
N ILE A 453 -13.00 1.82 -19.19
CA ILE A 453 -12.38 0.80 -18.34
C ILE A 453 -10.97 1.27 -17.99
N ASP A 454 -10.65 1.33 -16.69
CA ASP A 454 -9.35 1.77 -16.17
C ASP A 454 -8.88 3.13 -16.74
N GLY A 455 -9.84 4.01 -17.01
CA GLY A 455 -9.61 5.33 -17.59
C GLY A 455 -9.52 5.37 -19.12
N LYS A 456 -9.42 4.22 -19.81
CA LYS A 456 -9.45 4.14 -21.28
C LYS A 456 -10.89 4.14 -21.79
N GLU A 457 -11.22 5.03 -22.73
CA GLU A 457 -12.54 5.08 -23.37
C GLU A 457 -12.73 3.81 -24.21
N ILE A 458 -13.87 3.13 -24.02
CA ILE A 458 -14.21 1.89 -24.73
C ILE A 458 -15.41 2.05 -25.66
N LEU A 459 -16.24 3.08 -25.46
CA LEU A 459 -17.38 3.40 -26.33
C LEU A 459 -17.78 4.88 -26.22
N ASP A 460 -18.31 5.44 -27.31
CA ASP A 460 -18.92 6.78 -27.41
C ASP A 460 -20.07 6.74 -28.42
N GLN A 461 -21.30 6.55 -27.93
CA GLN A 461 -22.51 6.40 -28.75
C GLN A 461 -23.32 7.70 -28.78
N GLN A 462 -23.51 8.29 -29.95
CA GLN A 462 -24.46 9.40 -30.13
C GLN A 462 -25.91 8.90 -30.13
N LEU A 463 -26.81 9.63 -29.47
CA LEU A 463 -28.20 9.21 -29.31
C LEU A 463 -29.15 9.71 -30.40
N LYS A 464 -28.79 10.78 -31.12
CA LYS A 464 -29.67 11.37 -32.14
C LYS A 464 -29.89 10.35 -33.27
N GLY A 465 -31.17 10.02 -33.52
CA GLY A 465 -31.57 9.12 -34.61
C GLY A 465 -31.37 7.63 -34.34
N ARG A 466 -31.00 7.25 -33.10
CA ARG A 466 -30.76 5.86 -32.71
C ARG A 466 -31.90 5.33 -31.85
N LYS A 467 -32.27 4.06 -32.02
CA LYS A 467 -33.15 3.32 -31.10
C LYS A 467 -32.30 2.64 -30.03
N ILE A 468 -32.65 2.85 -28.77
CA ILE A 468 -31.96 2.29 -27.61
C ILE A 468 -32.87 1.26 -26.95
N GLY A 469 -32.32 0.09 -26.63
CA GLY A 469 -33.04 -0.95 -25.92
C GLY A 469 -32.10 -1.87 -25.16
N ILE A 470 -32.63 -3.02 -24.76
CA ILE A 470 -31.89 -4.12 -24.16
C ILE A 470 -32.33 -5.43 -24.79
N ARG A 471 -31.50 -6.45 -24.61
CA ARG A 471 -31.87 -7.84 -24.86
C ARG A 471 -32.90 -8.32 -23.84
N GLY A 472 -33.82 -9.20 -24.27
CA GLY A 472 -34.91 -9.70 -23.41
C GLY A 472 -34.40 -10.46 -22.19
N GLU A 473 -33.24 -11.12 -22.29
CA GLU A 473 -32.63 -11.88 -21.20
C GLU A 473 -32.28 -11.00 -19.98
N VAL A 474 -32.05 -9.70 -20.18
CA VAL A 474 -31.75 -8.75 -19.09
C VAL A 474 -32.95 -7.89 -18.70
N ASP A 475 -34.17 -8.14 -19.20
CA ASP A 475 -35.35 -7.31 -18.91
C ASP A 475 -35.65 -7.17 -17.42
N LEU A 476 -35.42 -8.24 -16.64
CA LEU A 476 -35.63 -8.26 -15.19
C LEU A 476 -34.62 -7.39 -14.41
N SER A 477 -33.59 -6.87 -15.08
CA SER A 477 -32.59 -5.95 -14.51
C SER A 477 -33.04 -4.49 -14.55
N GLN A 478 -34.19 -4.18 -15.13
CA GLN A 478 -34.74 -2.82 -15.17
C GLN A 478 -35.27 -2.36 -13.79
N PRO A 479 -35.24 -1.05 -13.48
CA PRO A 479 -34.75 0.06 -14.31
C PRO A 479 -33.22 0.26 -14.23
N PHE A 480 -32.57 -0.38 -13.26
CA PHE A 480 -31.12 -0.38 -13.10
C PHE A 480 -30.71 -1.67 -12.40
N GLY A 481 -29.67 -2.32 -12.89
CA GLY A 481 -29.32 -3.66 -12.44
C GLY A 481 -27.92 -4.07 -12.82
N LEU A 482 -27.42 -5.06 -12.10
CA LEU A 482 -26.15 -5.74 -12.39
C LEU A 482 -26.41 -7.21 -12.58
N SER A 483 -25.87 -7.78 -13.64
CA SER A 483 -25.99 -9.20 -13.96
C SER A 483 -24.67 -9.80 -14.44
N THR A 484 -24.62 -11.12 -14.40
CA THR A 484 -23.56 -11.97 -14.96
C THR A 484 -24.19 -13.19 -15.62
N LEU A 485 -23.54 -13.71 -16.66
CA LEU A 485 -23.93 -14.96 -17.31
C LEU A 485 -23.36 -16.19 -16.59
N ALA A 486 -23.77 -17.38 -17.01
CA ALA A 486 -23.33 -18.67 -16.50
C ALA A 486 -21.80 -18.78 -16.33
N ASN A 487 -21.37 -19.58 -15.36
CA ASN A 487 -19.97 -19.82 -14.95
C ASN A 487 -19.22 -18.67 -14.27
N HIS A 488 -19.91 -17.69 -13.67
CA HIS A 488 -19.25 -16.55 -13.05
C HIS A 488 -19.52 -16.39 -11.56
N ARG A 489 -18.44 -16.37 -10.78
CA ARG A 489 -18.38 -15.61 -9.55
C ARG A 489 -17.87 -14.22 -9.89
N SER A 490 -18.65 -13.18 -9.67
CA SER A 490 -18.22 -11.79 -9.87
C SER A 490 -18.65 -10.97 -8.67
N GLY A 491 -18.08 -9.79 -8.48
CA GLY A 491 -18.69 -8.92 -7.49
C GLY A 491 -18.17 -7.52 -7.43
N PRO A 492 -19.03 -6.49 -7.35
CA PRO A 492 -18.55 -5.14 -7.21
C PRO A 492 -18.08 -4.82 -5.79
N GLN A 493 -16.95 -4.10 -5.67
CA GLN A 493 -16.41 -3.62 -4.39
C GLN A 493 -16.91 -2.20 -4.05
N SER A 494 -17.16 -1.36 -5.06
CA SER A 494 -17.70 -0.02 -4.88
C SER A 494 -18.65 0.32 -6.03
N GLN A 495 -19.75 1.03 -5.76
CA GLN A 495 -20.69 1.50 -6.78
C GLN A 495 -21.22 2.89 -6.38
N ASN A 496 -21.15 3.89 -7.25
CA ASN A 496 -21.72 5.22 -7.01
C ASN A 496 -22.44 5.76 -8.25
N PHE A 497 -23.52 6.50 -8.03
CA PHE A 497 -24.15 7.41 -8.99
C PHE A 497 -23.72 8.83 -8.74
N ARG A 498 -23.69 9.68 -9.77
CA ARG A 498 -23.60 11.13 -9.60
C ARG A 498 -24.30 11.92 -10.68
N THR A 499 -24.85 13.06 -10.31
CA THR A 499 -25.33 14.06 -11.28
C THR A 499 -24.15 14.78 -11.91
N LEU A 500 -24.23 15.06 -13.21
CA LEU A 500 -23.21 15.79 -13.95
C LEU A 500 -23.32 17.31 -13.71
N THR A 501 -22.17 18.00 -13.69
CA THR A 501 -22.10 19.46 -13.69
C THR A 501 -22.42 20.04 -15.07
N ASP A 502 -22.78 21.33 -15.18
CA ASP A 502 -23.14 21.95 -16.48
C ASP A 502 -22.00 21.94 -17.49
N LYS A 503 -20.74 22.03 -17.02
CA LYS A 503 -19.55 21.88 -17.85
C LYS A 503 -19.40 20.45 -18.42
N GLU A 504 -19.84 19.44 -17.67
CA GLU A 504 -19.79 18.03 -18.10
C GLU A 504 -20.95 17.64 -19.02
N LYS A 505 -22.05 18.41 -18.99
CA LYS A 505 -23.17 18.30 -19.94
C LYS A 505 -22.85 18.94 -21.30
N ALA A 506 -21.86 19.83 -21.36
CA ALA A 506 -21.51 20.55 -22.57
C ALA A 506 -20.99 19.60 -23.68
N PRO A 507 -21.34 19.87 -24.96
CA PRO A 507 -20.91 19.02 -26.07
C PRO A 507 -19.37 18.93 -26.17
N LYS A 508 -18.84 17.73 -26.47
CA LYS A 508 -17.42 17.52 -26.81
C LYS A 508 -17.06 18.52 -27.94
N LYS A 509 -16.14 19.46 -27.68
CA LYS A 509 -15.58 20.32 -28.75
C LYS A 509 -14.97 19.38 -29.79
N LYS A 510 -15.33 19.53 -31.06
CA LYS A 510 -14.67 18.79 -32.15
C LYS A 510 -13.16 19.00 -32.00
N ALA A 511 -12.41 17.90 -31.90
CA ALA A 511 -10.97 17.98 -32.11
C ALA A 511 -10.78 18.51 -33.54
N ASN A 512 -10.20 19.69 -33.67
CA ASN A 512 -9.77 20.18 -34.98
C ASN A 512 -8.72 19.19 -35.48
N SER A 513 -9.07 18.40 -36.48
CA SER A 513 -8.09 17.70 -37.32
C SER A 513 -7.25 18.78 -38.00
N LYS A 514 -5.98 18.86 -37.61
CA LYS A 514 -4.90 19.40 -38.43
C LYS A 514 -3.89 18.30 -38.64
#